data_AF-A0A9E4UN86-F1
#
_entry.id   AF-A0A9E4UN86-F1
#
_cell.length_a   1.000
_cell.length_b   1.000
_cell.length_c   1.000
_cell.angle_alpha   90.00
_cell.angle_beta   90.00
_cell.angle_gamma   90.00
#
_symmetry.space_group_name_H-M   'P 1'
#
loop_
_entity.id
_entity.type
_entity.pdbx_description
1 polymer ?
#
loop_
_entity_poly.entity_id
_entity_poly.type
_entity_poly.pdbx_seq_one_letter_code
_entity_poly.pdbx_strand_id
1 'polypeptide(L)'
;MTTLERALNWRPITPFYYGWLLLAVSSLGAFVATTVAGVVFGGIQGLIFGEMGWSRSTVGITAAVGVWLSGLVAPFVGRLTDRYGPR
;
A
#
# COMPACT_ATOMS: atom_id res chain seq x y z
N MET A 1 -28.48 2.36 20.84
CA MET A 1 -27.11 2.33 20.29
C MET A 1 -26.62 0.89 20.35
N THR A 2 -26.40 0.28 19.20
CA THR A 2 -26.02 -1.13 19.10
C THR A 2 -24.56 -1.33 19.50
N THR A 3 -24.19 -2.51 19.98
CA THR A 3 -22.79 -2.87 20.30
C THR A 3 -21.86 -2.70 19.10
N LEU A 4 -22.41 -2.88 17.89
CA LEU A 4 -21.74 -2.72 16.60
C LEU A 4 -21.37 -1.26 16.30
N GLU A 5 -22.30 -0.31 16.54
CA GLU A 5 -22.03 1.13 16.41
C GLU A 5 -20.96 1.62 17.41
N ARG A 6 -20.88 1.00 18.59
CA ARG A 6 -19.90 1.34 19.62
C ARG A 6 -18.49 0.85 19.27
N ALA A 7 -18.39 -0.31 18.61
CA ALA A 7 -17.13 -0.81 18.07
C ALA A 7 -16.64 0.03 16.89
N LEU A 8 -17.54 0.40 15.96
CA LEU A 8 -17.22 1.24 14.80
C LEU A 8 -16.80 2.67 15.19
N ASN A 9 -17.40 3.26 16.23
CA ASN A 9 -17.08 4.62 16.69
C ASN A 9 -15.99 4.66 17.78
N TRP A 10 -15.27 3.56 18.01
CA TRP A 10 -14.24 3.54 19.03
C TRP A 10 -13.07 4.44 18.65
N ARG A 11 -12.80 5.46 19.48
CA ARG A 11 -11.66 6.37 19.31
C ARG A 11 -10.69 6.16 20.48
N PRO A 12 -9.42 5.80 20.23
CA PRO A 12 -8.45 5.71 21.30
C PRO A 12 -8.20 7.11 21.88
N ILE A 13 -8.22 7.23 23.21
CA ILE A 13 -7.92 8.48 23.91
C ILE A 13 -6.41 8.59 24.01
N THR A 14 -5.80 9.38 23.13
CA THR A 14 -4.35 9.63 23.14
C THR A 14 -4.03 10.91 23.92
N PRO A 15 -2.95 10.95 24.72
CA PRO A 15 -2.51 12.17 25.42
C PRO A 15 -1.87 13.21 24.48
N PHE A 16 -1.68 12.85 23.20
CA PHE A 16 -1.12 13.68 22.13
C PHE A 16 -2.13 13.83 20.99
N TYR A 17 -1.87 14.77 20.08
CA TYR A 17 -2.74 15.03 18.91
C TYR A 17 -2.94 13.75 18.08
N TYR A 18 -4.20 13.31 17.96
CA TYR A 18 -4.61 12.07 17.30
C TYR A 18 -4.05 11.91 15.87
N GLY A 19 -3.81 13.01 15.17
CA GLY A 19 -3.17 13.00 13.85
C GLY A 19 -1.78 12.37 13.83
N TRP A 20 -1.02 12.45 14.93
CA TRP A 20 0.28 11.76 15.03
C TRP A 20 0.14 10.24 15.10
N LEU A 21 -0.92 9.74 15.77
CA LEU A 21 -1.21 8.31 15.76
C LEU A 21 -1.59 7.85 14.36
N LEU A 22 -2.48 8.59 13.69
CA LEU A 22 -2.87 8.28 12.30
C LEU A 22 -1.65 8.25 11.39
N LEU A 23 -0.79 9.28 11.47
CA LEU A 23 0.41 9.39 10.67
C LEU A 23 1.38 8.23 10.93
N ALA A 24 1.58 7.83 12.18
CA ALA A 24 2.43 6.69 12.52
C ALA A 24 1.87 5.39 11.94
N VAL A 25 0.57 5.14 12.11
CA VAL A 25 -0.10 3.92 11.62
C VAL A 25 -0.10 3.87 10.09
N SER A 26 -0.43 4.97 9.42
CA SER A 26 -0.43 5.03 7.96
C SER A 26 0.97 4.88 7.38
N SER A 27 1.97 5.52 8.01
CA SER A 27 3.37 5.41 7.59
C SER A 27 3.90 3.99 7.78
N LEU A 28 3.58 3.34 8.89
CA LEU A 28 3.96 1.96 9.15
C LEU A 28 3.30 1.01 8.13
N GLY A 29 2.02 1.20 7.84
CA GLY A 29 1.30 0.43 6.83
C GLY A 29 1.94 0.57 5.45
N ALA A 30 2.24 1.80 5.02
CA ALA A 30 2.91 2.08 3.76
C ALA A 30 4.33 1.48 3.72
N PHE A 31 5.07 1.56 4.82
CA PHE A 31 6.41 0.99 4.95
C PHE A 31 6.40 -0.53 4.79
N VAL A 32 5.50 -1.23 5.49
CA VAL A 32 5.35 -2.69 5.40
C VAL A 32 4.94 -3.09 3.99
N ALA A 33 3.94 -2.43 3.41
CA ALA A 33 3.48 -2.71 2.04
C ALA A 33 4.61 -2.58 1.02
N THR A 34 5.39 -1.51 1.10
CA THR A 34 6.51 -1.24 0.17
C THR A 34 7.65 -2.22 0.38
N THR A 35 7.98 -2.53 1.63
CA THR A 35 9.07 -3.47 1.97
C THR A 35 8.75 -4.89 1.51
N VAL A 36 7.54 -5.39 1.77
CA VAL A 36 7.14 -6.74 1.36
C VAL A 36 7.16 -6.85 -0.16
N ALA A 37 6.60 -5.87 -0.88
CA ALA A 37 6.63 -5.86 -2.34
C ALA A 37 8.07 -5.90 -2.89
N GLY A 38 8.96 -5.08 -2.32
CA GLY A 38 10.36 -5.03 -2.74
C GLY A 38 11.13 -6.32 -2.47
N VAL A 39 10.99 -6.91 -1.28
CA VAL A 39 11.69 -8.14 -0.89
C VAL A 39 11.21 -9.34 -1.71
N VAL A 40 9.90 -9.49 -1.89
CA VAL A 40 9.32 -10.58 -2.70
C VAL A 40 9.79 -10.45 -4.15
N PHE A 41 9.71 -9.24 -4.72
CA PHE A 41 10.14 -9.00 -6.10
C PHE A 41 11.64 -9.27 -6.28
N GLY A 42 12.49 -8.83 -5.35
CA GLY A 42 13.92 -9.12 -5.37
C GLY A 42 14.22 -10.61 -5.23
N GLY A 43 13.49 -11.33 -4.37
CA GLY A 43 13.67 -12.77 -4.16
C GLY A 43 13.34 -13.62 -5.39
N ILE A 44 12.34 -13.23 -6.18
CA ILE A 44 11.92 -13.99 -7.38
C ILE A 44 12.71 -13.61 -8.65
N GLN A 45 13.50 -12.53 -8.65
CA GLN A 45 14.21 -12.07 -9.84
C GLN A 45 15.14 -13.14 -10.45
N GLY A 46 15.80 -13.94 -9.62
CA GLY A 46 16.65 -15.04 -10.09
C GLY A 46 15.87 -16.09 -10.90
N LEU A 47 14.65 -16.42 -10.48
CA LEU A 47 13.75 -17.33 -11.19
C LEU A 47 13.25 -16.70 -12.50
N ILE A 48 12.92 -15.41 -12.50
CA ILE A 48 12.47 -14.69 -13.70
C ILE A 48 13.58 -14.67 -14.77
N PHE A 49 14.83 -14.40 -14.37
CA PHE A 49 15.96 -14.41 -15.30
C PHE A 49 16.30 -15.82 -15.80
N GLY A 50 16.29 -16.82 -14.91
CA GLY A 50 16.71 -18.18 -15.22
C GLY A 50 15.67 -19.01 -15.97
N GLU A 51 14.41 -18.96 -15.54
CA GLU A 51 13.35 -19.86 -16.04
C GLU A 51 12.50 -19.23 -17.14
N MET A 52 12.26 -17.91 -17.08
CA MET A 52 11.49 -17.22 -18.13
C MET A 52 12.38 -16.68 -19.27
N GLY A 53 13.71 -16.72 -19.09
CA GLY A 53 14.67 -16.18 -20.06
C GLY A 53 14.63 -14.64 -20.20
N TRP A 54 14.06 -13.94 -19.21
CA TRP A 54 13.97 -12.48 -19.27
C TRP A 54 15.32 -11.83 -19.06
N SER A 55 15.60 -10.74 -19.79
CA SER A 55 16.78 -9.92 -19.54
C SER A 55 16.55 -8.95 -18.38
N ARG A 56 17.63 -8.42 -17.80
CA ARG A 56 17.57 -7.38 -16.75
C ARG A 56 16.81 -6.13 -17.22
N SER A 57 16.90 -5.77 -18.51
CA SER A 57 16.19 -4.63 -19.07
C SER A 57 14.70 -4.87 -19.17
N THR A 58 14.26 -6.07 -19.59
CA THR A 58 12.83 -6.43 -19.65
C THR A 58 12.19 -6.33 -18.28
N VAL A 59 12.81 -6.91 -17.24
CA VAL A 59 12.33 -6.82 -15.85
C VAL A 59 12.21 -5.37 -15.38
N GLY A 60 13.23 -4.55 -15.65
CA GLY A 60 13.23 -3.13 -15.31
C GLY A 60 12.10 -2.35 -15.97
N ILE A 61 11.84 -2.59 -17.26
CA ILE A 61 10.74 -1.94 -18.00
C ILE A 61 9.38 -2.37 -17.42
N THR A 62 9.15 -3.66 -17.16
CA THR A 62 7.90 -4.12 -16.56
C THR A 62 7.67 -3.53 -15.17
N ALA A 63 8.71 -3.44 -14.34
CA ALA A 63 8.62 -2.81 -13.02
C ALA A 63 8.27 -1.32 -13.15
N ALA A 64 8.93 -0.60 -14.07
CA ALA A 64 8.63 0.80 -14.34
C ALA A 64 7.18 0.99 -14.78
N VAL A 65 6.70 0.17 -15.73
CA VAL A 65 5.30 0.21 -16.19
C VAL A 65 4.33 0.00 -15.04
N GLY A 66 4.61 -0.92 -14.12
CA GLY A 66 3.81 -1.13 -12.91
C GLY A 66 3.73 0.11 -12.02
N VAL A 67 4.85 0.81 -11.81
CA VAL A 67 4.91 2.07 -11.04
C VAL A 67 4.14 3.19 -11.74
N TRP A 68 4.29 3.34 -13.05
CA TRP A 68 3.55 4.34 -13.81
C TRP A 68 2.04 4.07 -13.77
N LEU A 69 1.63 2.82 -13.95
CA LEU A 69 0.23 2.42 -13.85
C LEU A 69 -0.35 2.68 -12.44
N SER A 70 0.40 2.38 -11.37
CA SER A 70 -0.08 2.65 -10.01
C SER A 70 -0.30 4.15 -9.78
N GLY A 71 0.61 5.00 -10.28
CA GLY A 71 0.45 6.45 -10.25
C GLY A 71 -0.75 6.95 -11.05
N LEU A 72 -1.00 6.37 -12.24
CA LEU A 72 -2.17 6.72 -13.07
C LEU A 72 -3.49 6.27 -12.44
N VAL A 73 -3.49 5.15 -11.72
CA VAL A 73 -4.67 4.60 -11.04
C VAL A 73 -4.93 5.29 -9.69
N ALA A 74 -3.91 5.85 -9.05
CA ALA A 74 -4.00 6.56 -7.77
C ALA A 74 -5.13 7.61 -7.69
N PRO A 75 -5.36 8.52 -8.66
CA PRO A 75 -6.46 9.49 -8.58
C PRO A 75 -7.84 8.85 -8.64
N PHE A 76 -7.99 7.71 -9.32
CA PHE A 76 -9.27 6.99 -9.39
C PHE A 76 -9.56 6.29 -8.06
N VAL A 77 -8.54 5.63 -7.49
CA VAL A 77 -8.65 4.98 -6.18
C VAL A 77 -8.87 6.02 -5.09
N GLY A 78 -8.16 7.15 -5.13
CA GLY A 78 -8.36 8.27 -4.20
C GLY A 78 -9.80 8.79 -4.25
N ARG A 79 -10.34 9.05 -5.44
CA ARG A 79 -11.75 9.43 -5.60
C ARG A 79 -12.73 8.39 -5.09
N LEU A 80 -12.41 7.10 -5.25
CA LEU A 80 -13.24 6.01 -4.75
C LEU A 80 -13.25 6.00 -3.22
N THR A 81 -12.07 6.08 -2.61
CA THR A 81 -11.88 6.16 -1.15
C THR A 81 -12.60 7.38 -0.56
N ASP A 82 -12.53 8.53 -1.23
CA ASP A 82 -13.22 9.74 -0.79
C ASP A 82 -14.76 9.58 -0.85
N ARG A 83 -15.27 8.85 -1.84
CA ARG A 83 -16.72 8.66 -2.05
C ARG A 83 -17.34 7.64 -1.08
N TYR A 84 -16.66 6.54 -0.82
CA TYR A 84 -17.14 5.50 0.11
C TYR A 84 -16.73 5.77 1.57
N GLY A 85 -15.83 6.75 1.76
CA GLY A 85 -15.35 7.20 3.05
C GLY A 85 -14.29 6.26 3.64
N PRO A 86 -13.30 6.80 4.37
CA PRO A 86 -12.31 6.00 5.10
C PRO A 86 -12.87 5.41 6.41
N ARG A 87 -14.19 5.19 6.49
CA ARG A 87 -14.89 4.81 7.73
C ARG A 87 -14.79 3.31 7.97
#